data_AF-A0A8D0FBX4-F1
#
_entry.id   AF-A0A8D0FBX4-F1
#
_cell.length_a   1.000
_cell.length_b   1.000
_cell.length_c   1.000
_cell.angle_alpha   90.00
_cell.angle_beta   90.00
_cell.angle_gamma   90.00
#
_symmetry.space_group_name_H-M   'P 1'
#
loop_
_entity.id
_entity.type
_entity.pdbx_description
1 polymer ?
#
loop_
_entity_poly.entity_id
_entity_poly.type
_entity_poly.pdbx_seq_one_letter_code
_entity_poly.pdbx_strand_id
1 'polypeptide(L)'
;MDGAPSPASPAGLSAYVVVSQLLGLTLLVTTGAWLGRYRGGVAWHSPLQFNVHPLCMVLGMVFLQGDALLVYRVFRHEAKRSTKALHALLHGLALVIALVGIVAVFEFHQTKGIPDMYSLHSWCGMAAFVLYLLQGLLQ
;
A
#
# COMPACT_ATOMS: atom_id res chain seq x y z
N MET A 1 2.29 16.51 41.89
CA MET A 1 0.85 16.21 41.87
C MET A 1 0.49 15.91 40.43
N ASP A 2 0.25 14.62 40.21
CA ASP A 2 -0.67 14.03 39.23
C ASP A 2 -0.32 14.18 37.74
N GLY A 3 0.70 13.42 37.32
CA GLY A 3 0.82 12.99 35.94
C GLY A 3 -0.40 12.15 35.60
N ALA A 4 -1.27 12.68 34.73
CA ALA A 4 -2.47 11.99 34.28
C ALA A 4 -2.15 10.54 33.86
N PRO A 5 -2.95 9.55 34.29
CA PRO A 5 -2.72 8.16 33.90
C PRO A 5 -2.72 8.06 32.38
N SER A 6 -1.66 7.46 31.83
CA SER A 6 -1.59 7.17 30.40
C SER A 6 -2.82 6.37 29.99
N PRO A 7 -3.50 6.72 28.88
CA PRO A 7 -4.72 6.04 28.49
C PRO A 7 -4.46 4.54 28.33
N ALA A 8 -5.22 3.72 29.06
CA ALA A 8 -5.16 2.28 28.96
C ALA A 8 -5.31 1.85 27.48
N SER A 9 -4.53 0.86 27.04
CA SER A 9 -4.73 0.30 25.71
C SER A 9 -6.14 -0.30 25.65
N PRO A 10 -6.91 -0.07 24.57
CA PRO A 10 -8.12 -0.85 24.33
C PRO A 10 -7.72 -2.33 24.44
N ALA A 11 -8.44 -3.09 25.27
CA ALA A 11 -8.19 -4.51 25.39
C ALA A 11 -8.26 -5.15 23.99
N GLY A 12 -7.19 -5.83 23.57
CA GLY A 12 -7.12 -6.51 22.27
C GLY A 12 -6.55 -5.71 21.09
N LEU A 13 -6.14 -4.43 21.24
CA LEU A 13 -5.50 -3.68 20.14
C LEU A 13 -4.31 -4.43 19.53
N SER A 14 -3.46 -5.04 20.36
CA SER A 14 -2.34 -5.85 19.91
C SER A 14 -2.77 -7.07 19.11
N ALA A 15 -3.85 -7.75 19.52
CA ALA A 15 -4.40 -8.90 18.81
C ALA A 15 -4.92 -8.49 17.42
N TYR A 16 -5.66 -7.38 17.31
CA TYR A 16 -6.13 -6.87 16.02
C TYR A 16 -4.98 -6.51 15.08
N VAL A 17 -3.93 -5.86 15.60
CA VAL A 17 -2.74 -5.53 14.81
C VAL A 17 -2.02 -6.80 14.34
N VAL A 18 -1.84 -7.79 15.22
CA VAL A 18 -1.22 -9.06 14.81
C VAL A 18 -2.05 -9.75 13.72
N VAL A 19 -3.37 -9.80 13.88
CA VAL A 19 -4.26 -10.38 12.86
C VAL A 19 -4.17 -9.61 11.55
N SER A 20 -4.18 -8.27 11.57
CA SER A 20 -4.07 -7.46 10.36
C SER A 20 -2.73 -7.68 9.65
N GLN A 21 -1.62 -7.79 10.40
CA GLN A 21 -0.30 -8.07 9.85
C GLN A 21 -0.25 -9.45 9.19
N LEU A 22 -0.78 -10.48 9.86
CA LEU A 22 -0.84 -11.83 9.30
C LEU A 22 -1.68 -11.89 8.02
N LEU A 23 -2.84 -11.23 8.00
CA LEU A 23 -3.69 -11.14 6.81
C LEU A 23 -3.00 -10.38 5.68
N GLY A 24 -2.38 -9.24 5.97
CA GLY A 24 -1.64 -8.43 4.99
C GLY A 24 -0.47 -9.18 4.36
N LEU A 25 0.35 -9.84 5.18
CA LEU A 25 1.44 -10.70 4.70
C LEU A 25 0.93 -11.89 3.89
N THR A 26 -0.16 -12.53 4.34
CA THR A 26 -0.78 -13.64 3.61
C THR A 26 -1.27 -13.19 2.23
N LEU A 27 -1.91 -12.03 2.13
CA LEU A 27 -2.34 -11.45 0.86
C LEU A 27 -1.14 -11.19 -0.05
N LEU A 28 -0.09 -10.54 0.46
CA LEU A 28 1.12 -10.24 -0.31
C LEU A 28 1.80 -11.51 -0.85
N VAL A 29 1.98 -12.53 0.01
CA VAL A 29 2.58 -13.81 -0.37
C VAL A 29 1.70 -14.55 -1.38
N THR A 30 0.39 -14.56 -1.17
CA THR A 30 -0.56 -15.23 -2.08
C THR A 30 -0.58 -14.54 -3.45
N THR A 31 -0.56 -13.20 -3.50
CA THR A 31 -0.42 -12.45 -4.75
C THR A 31 0.90 -12.77 -5.45
N GLY A 32 2.02 -12.78 -4.73
CA GLY A 32 3.32 -13.15 -5.30
C GLY A 32 3.33 -14.59 -5.84
N ALA A 33 2.80 -15.55 -5.07
CA ALA A 33 2.69 -16.95 -5.49
C ALA A 33 1.76 -17.12 -6.70
N TRP A 34 0.66 -16.38 -6.75
CA TRP A 34 -0.26 -16.37 -7.89
C TRP A 34 0.42 -15.88 -9.16
N LEU A 35 1.12 -14.74 -9.08
CA LEU A 35 1.84 -14.18 -10.21
C LEU A 35 2.99 -15.10 -10.67
N GLY A 36 3.76 -15.63 -9.73
CA GLY A 36 4.88 -16.52 -10.01
C GLY A 36 4.46 -17.85 -10.64
N ARG A 37 3.45 -18.52 -10.08
CA ARG A 37 3.06 -19.87 -10.52
C ARG A 37 2.05 -19.89 -11.66
N TYR A 38 1.10 -18.96 -11.69
CA TYR A 38 -0.02 -18.99 -12.64
C TYR A 38 0.00 -17.89 -13.70
N ARG A 39 0.81 -16.84 -13.52
CA ARG A 39 0.93 -15.73 -14.49
C ARG A 39 2.30 -15.64 -15.16
N GLY A 40 3.21 -16.58 -14.87
CA GLY A 40 4.52 -16.65 -15.52
C GLY A 40 5.60 -15.74 -14.91
N GLY A 41 5.33 -15.11 -13.76
CA GLY A 41 6.28 -14.26 -13.05
C GLY A 41 6.09 -12.76 -13.29
N VAL A 42 7.10 -11.97 -12.92
CA VAL A 42 7.10 -10.50 -13.02
C VAL A 42 8.37 -10.09 -13.74
N ALA A 43 8.22 -9.33 -14.83
CA ALA A 43 9.34 -8.82 -15.61
C ALA A 43 8.96 -7.49 -16.25
N TRP A 44 9.90 -6.54 -16.29
CA TRP A 44 9.64 -5.19 -16.81
C TRP A 44 9.55 -5.15 -18.34
N HIS A 45 10.52 -5.73 -19.04
CA HIS A 45 10.57 -5.74 -20.52
C HIS A 45 9.97 -7.03 -21.09
N SER A 46 8.68 -7.26 -20.83
CA SER A 46 8.01 -8.52 -21.19
C SER A 46 6.49 -8.33 -21.23
N PRO A 47 5.71 -9.20 -21.91
CA PRO A 47 4.26 -9.24 -21.72
C PRO A 47 3.83 -9.44 -20.26
N LEU A 48 4.74 -9.88 -19.39
CA LEU A 48 4.56 -10.01 -17.95
C LEU A 48 4.60 -8.66 -17.19
N GLN A 49 4.87 -7.54 -17.87
CA GLN A 49 4.92 -6.21 -17.26
C GLN A 49 3.61 -5.85 -16.54
N PHE A 50 2.48 -6.30 -17.07
CA PHE A 50 1.19 -6.13 -16.41
C PHE A 50 1.17 -6.74 -15.00
N ASN A 51 1.90 -7.83 -14.73
CA ASN A 51 1.94 -8.46 -13.41
C ASN A 51 2.65 -7.59 -12.35
N VAL A 52 3.45 -6.60 -12.76
CA VAL A 52 4.02 -5.60 -11.82
C VAL A 52 2.90 -4.82 -11.15
N HIS A 53 1.84 -4.48 -11.88
CA HIS A 53 0.73 -3.67 -11.38
C HIS A 53 0.03 -4.26 -10.15
N PRO A 54 -0.57 -5.46 -10.19
CA PRO A 54 -1.26 -6.01 -9.03
C PRO A 54 -0.31 -6.24 -7.85
N LEU A 55 0.96 -6.58 -8.09
CA LEU A 55 1.96 -6.72 -7.03
C LEU A 55 2.22 -5.39 -6.32
N CYS A 56 2.48 -4.34 -7.08
CA CYS A 56 2.71 -2.99 -6.57
C CYS A 56 1.47 -2.43 -5.87
N MET A 57 0.26 -2.66 -6.39
CA MET A 57 -0.98 -2.18 -5.76
C MET A 57 -1.24 -2.87 -4.42
N VAL A 58 -1.04 -4.18 -4.31
CA VAL A 58 -1.20 -4.91 -3.04
C VAL A 58 -0.12 -4.49 -2.03
N LEU A 59 1.13 -4.37 -2.46
CA LEU A 59 2.21 -3.96 -1.55
C LEU A 59 2.06 -2.50 -1.08
N GLY A 60 1.88 -1.58 -2.02
CA GLY A 60 1.84 -0.14 -1.72
C GLY A 60 0.51 0.30 -1.12
N MET A 61 -0.58 0.16 -1.87
CA MET A 61 -1.88 0.74 -1.53
C MET A 61 -2.68 -0.08 -0.52
N VAL A 62 -2.36 -1.36 -0.30
CA VAL A 62 -3.05 -2.20 0.68
C VAL A 62 -2.20 -2.41 1.93
N PHE A 63 -1.01 -2.99 1.79
CA PHE A 63 -0.18 -3.36 2.93
C PHE A 63 0.48 -2.15 3.60
N LEU A 64 1.35 -1.44 2.88
CA LEU A 64 2.12 -0.32 3.44
C LEU A 64 1.22 0.87 3.84
N GLN A 65 0.19 1.16 3.05
CA GLN A 65 -0.83 2.15 3.40
C GLN A 65 -1.56 1.76 4.71
N GLY A 66 -1.94 0.48 4.87
CA GLY A 66 -2.58 -0.01 6.09
C GLY A 66 -1.69 0.15 7.32
N ASP A 67 -0.41 -0.18 7.19
CA ASP A 67 0.58 0.01 8.25
C ASP A 67 0.74 1.48 8.64
N ALA A 68 0.79 2.36 7.64
CA ALA A 68 0.88 3.80 7.86
C ALA A 68 -0.32 4.35 8.63
N LEU A 69 -1.52 3.81 8.42
CA LEU A 69 -2.73 4.19 9.16
C LEU A 69 -2.74 3.67 10.61
N LEU A 70 -2.04 2.56 10.89
CA LEU A 70 -1.96 1.95 12.22
C LEU A 70 -0.78 2.46 13.06
N VAL A 71 0.23 3.08 12.43
CA VAL A 71 1.49 3.48 13.09
C VAL A 71 1.30 4.31 14.36
N TYR A 72 0.38 5.29 14.36
CA TYR A 72 0.11 6.12 15.53
C TYR A 72 -0.63 5.37 16.66
N ARG A 73 -1.35 4.30 16.33
CA ARG A 73 -2.03 3.44 17.32
C ARG A 73 -1.05 2.48 17.96
N VAL A 74 -0.14 1.91 17.18
CA VAL A 74 0.88 0.96 17.64
C VAL A 74 1.95 1.69 18.46
N PHE A 75 2.51 2.77 17.94
CA PHE A 75 3.61 3.52 18.56
C PHE A 75 3.10 4.74 19.35
N ARG A 76 2.05 4.54 20.15
CA ARG A 76 1.41 5.61 20.94
C ARG A 76 2.27 6.13 22.10
N HIS A 77 3.23 5.34 22.55
CA HIS A 77 4.15 5.69 23.64
C HIS A 77 5.50 6.22 23.15
N GLU A 78 5.73 6.20 21.83
CA GLU A 78 6.96 6.69 21.22
C GLU A 78 6.94 8.21 21.02
N ALA A 79 8.12 8.77 20.78
CA ALA A 79 8.25 10.19 20.48
C ALA A 79 7.42 10.56 19.24
N LYS A 80 6.52 11.56 19.38
CA LYS A 80 5.63 12.02 18.30
C LYS A 80 6.38 12.34 17.00
N ARG A 81 7.61 12.86 17.10
CA ARG A 81 8.47 13.15 15.94
C ARG A 81 8.85 11.88 15.17
N SER A 82 9.25 10.82 15.88
CA SER A 82 9.62 9.54 15.28
C SER A 82 8.42 8.86 14.65
N THR A 83 7.28 8.82 15.35
CA THR A 83 6.03 8.23 14.81
C THR A 83 5.53 8.99 13.58
N LYS A 84 5.64 10.33 13.56
CA LYS A 84 5.32 11.15 12.38
C LYS A 84 6.27 10.88 11.21
N ALA A 85 7.57 10.74 11.48
CA ALA A 85 8.54 10.40 10.44
C ALA A 85 8.26 9.01 9.84
N LEU A 86 7.97 8.00 10.68
CA LEU A 86 7.63 6.66 10.21
C LEU A 86 6.33 6.65 9.40
N HIS A 87 5.31 7.38 9.85
CA HIS A 87 4.06 7.55 9.10
C HIS A 87 4.30 8.14 7.70
N ALA A 88 5.04 9.25 7.63
CA ALA A 88 5.37 9.90 6.37
C ALA A 88 6.22 9.00 5.45
N LEU A 89 7.17 8.25 6.03
CA LEU A 89 8.00 7.31 5.28
C LEU A 89 7.17 6.16 4.68
N LEU A 90 6.26 5.57 5.45
CA LEU A 90 5.40 4.48 4.98
C LEU A 90 4.46 4.94 3.86
N HIS A 91 3.82 6.11 4.03
CA HIS A 91 3.00 6.71 2.96
C HIS A 91 3.82 7.07 1.72
N GLY A 92 5.03 7.61 1.91
CA GLY A 92 5.93 7.95 0.80
C GLY A 92 6.37 6.71 0.01
N LEU A 93 6.75 5.63 0.70
CA LEU A 93 7.12 4.38 0.06
C LEU A 93 5.92 3.73 -0.67
N ALA A 94 4.75 3.71 -0.03
CA ALA A 94 3.52 3.24 -0.65
C ALA A 94 3.18 4.01 -1.93
N LEU A 95 3.35 5.33 -1.91
CA LEU A 95 3.11 6.19 -3.07
C LEU A 95 4.06 5.86 -4.24
N VAL A 96 5.37 5.75 -3.97
CA VAL A 96 6.37 5.43 -4.99
C VAL A 96 6.09 4.05 -5.60
N ILE A 97 5.77 3.05 -4.79
CA ILE A 97 5.46 1.70 -5.27
C ILE A 97 4.18 1.71 -6.11
N ALA A 98 3.14 2.43 -5.68
CA ALA A 98 1.90 2.58 -6.44
C ALA A 98 2.15 3.27 -7.79
N LEU A 99 2.97 4.32 -7.82
CA LEU A 99 3.36 5.01 -9.05
C LEU A 99 4.04 4.04 -10.04
N VAL A 100 4.98 3.21 -9.57
CA VAL A 100 5.63 2.18 -10.39
C VAL A 100 4.60 1.21 -10.98
N GLY A 101 3.62 0.78 -10.18
CA GLY A 101 2.55 -0.11 -10.64
C GLY A 101 1.63 0.53 -11.68
N ILE A 102 1.38 1.84 -11.59
CA ILE A 102 0.60 2.58 -12.60
C ILE A 102 1.41 2.71 -13.90
N VAL A 103 2.67 3.16 -13.81
CA VAL A 103 3.57 3.30 -14.97
C VAL A 103 3.65 1.98 -15.74
N ALA A 104 3.78 0.84 -15.04
CA ALA A 104 3.83 -0.47 -15.66
C ALA A 104 2.57 -0.81 -16.50
N VAL A 105 1.36 -0.37 -16.11
CA VAL A 105 0.13 -0.60 -16.89
C VAL A 105 0.10 0.28 -18.13
N PHE A 106 0.43 1.56 -17.97
CA PHE A 106 0.43 2.50 -19.10
C PHE A 106 1.47 2.10 -20.16
N GLU A 107 2.68 1.71 -19.75
CA GLU A 107 3.69 1.17 -20.67
C GLU A 107 3.24 -0.13 -21.34
N PHE A 108 2.58 -1.03 -20.58
CA PHE A 108 2.03 -2.27 -21.13
C PHE A 108 0.94 -2.01 -22.18
N HIS A 109 -0.02 -1.11 -21.90
CA HIS A 109 -1.07 -0.73 -22.84
C HIS A 109 -0.51 -0.09 -24.10
N GLN A 110 0.44 0.84 -23.95
CA GLN A 110 1.12 1.48 -25.07
C GLN A 110 1.81 0.42 -25.97
N THR A 111 2.55 -0.51 -25.37
CA THR A 111 3.25 -1.58 -26.10
C THR A 111 2.29 -2.54 -26.81
N LYS A 112 1.08 -2.72 -26.28
CA LYS A 112 0.05 -3.62 -26.84
C LYS A 112 -0.97 -2.94 -27.73
N GLY A 113 -0.94 -1.61 -27.86
CA GLY A 113 -1.94 -0.83 -28.59
C GLY A 113 -3.33 -0.88 -27.96
N ILE A 114 -3.41 -1.08 -26.64
CA ILE A 114 -4.69 -1.09 -25.89
C ILE A 114 -5.00 0.35 -25.48
N PRO A 115 -6.24 0.86 -25.65
CA PRO A 115 -6.61 2.18 -25.17
C PRO A 115 -6.50 2.26 -23.64
N ASP A 116 -5.97 3.35 -23.12
CA ASP A 116 -5.91 3.61 -21.69
C ASP A 116 -7.27 4.06 -21.12
N MET A 117 -7.42 3.94 -19.80
CA MET A 117 -8.50 4.55 -19.01
C MET A 117 -9.93 4.30 -19.51
N TYR A 118 -10.21 3.15 -20.14
CA TYR A 118 -11.56 2.84 -20.65
C TYR A 118 -12.44 2.06 -19.67
N SER A 119 -11.85 1.50 -18.60
CA SER A 119 -12.56 0.64 -17.65
C SER A 119 -12.96 1.38 -16.37
N LEU A 120 -14.06 0.97 -15.74
CA LEU A 120 -14.46 1.49 -14.42
C LEU A 120 -13.36 1.30 -13.36
N HIS A 121 -12.65 0.17 -13.41
CA HIS A 121 -11.51 -0.08 -12.52
C HIS A 121 -10.45 1.01 -12.66
N SER A 122 -10.12 1.40 -13.89
CA SER A 122 -9.12 2.42 -14.16
C SER A 122 -9.52 3.81 -13.67
N TRP A 123 -10.80 4.18 -13.78
CA TRP A 123 -11.32 5.45 -13.26
C TRP A 123 -11.27 5.49 -11.74
N CYS A 124 -11.78 4.44 -11.08
CA CYS A 124 -11.75 4.34 -9.62
C CYS A 124 -10.32 4.29 -9.09
N GLY A 125 -9.42 3.54 -9.74
CA GLY A 125 -8.02 3.43 -9.38
C GLY A 125 -7.28 4.76 -9.51
N MET A 126 -7.49 5.49 -10.60
CA MET A 126 -6.88 6.81 -10.81
C MET A 126 -7.41 7.83 -9.80
N ALA A 127 -8.73 7.84 -9.55
CA ALA A 127 -9.31 8.71 -8.53
C ALA A 127 -8.74 8.42 -7.14
N ALA A 128 -8.62 7.14 -6.75
CA ALA A 128 -8.01 6.75 -5.47
C ALA A 128 -6.54 7.18 -5.37
N PHE A 129 -5.76 7.03 -6.45
CA PHE A 129 -4.37 7.46 -6.48
C PHE A 129 -4.20 8.99 -6.36
N VAL A 130 -5.02 9.77 -7.08
CA VAL A 130 -5.03 11.23 -6.98
C VAL A 130 -5.43 11.69 -5.57
N LEU A 131 -6.47 11.10 -4.99
CA LEU A 131 -6.86 11.40 -3.61
C LEU A 131 -5.76 11.06 -2.61
N TYR A 132 -5.06 9.94 -2.82
CA TYR A 132 -3.93 9.55 -1.98
C TYR A 132 -2.74 10.53 -2.06
N LEU A 133 -2.43 11.01 -3.26
CA LEU A 133 -1.44 12.06 -3.49
C LEU A 133 -1.82 13.36 -2.77
N LEU A 134 -3.06 13.82 -2.94
CA LEU A 134 -3.57 15.01 -2.28
C LEU A 134 -3.49 14.86 -0.76
N GLN A 135 -3.96 13.72 -0.24
CA GLN A 135 -3.89 13.39 1.18
C GLN A 135 -2.46 13.48 1.72
N GLY A 136 -1.47 12.96 0.98
CA GLY A 136 -0.06 13.06 1.35
C GLY A 136 0.52 14.48 1.34
N LEU A 137 0.02 15.37 0.46
CA LEU A 137 0.42 16.78 0.41
C LEU A 137 -0.23 17.63 1.52
N LEU A 138 -1.40 17.22 2.00
CA LEU A 138 -2.20 17.93 3.01
C LEU A 138 -1.81 17.59 4.47
N GLN A 139 -1.04 16.52 4.70
CA GLN A 139 -0.67 15.99 6.04
C GLN A 139 0.68 16.49 6.59
#